data_AF-A0A6A5UDH8-F1
#
_entry.id   AF-A0A6A5UDH8-F1
#
_cell.length_a   1.000
_cell.length_b   1.000
_cell.length_c   1.000
_cell.angle_alpha   90.00
_cell.angle_beta   90.00
_cell.angle_gamma   90.00
#
_symmetry.space_group_name_H-M   'P 1'
#
loop_
_entity.id
_entity.type
_entity.pdbx_description
1 polymer ?
#
loop_
_entity_poly.entity_id
_entity_poly.type
_entity_poly.pdbx_seq_one_letter_code
_entity_poly.pdbx_strand_id
1 'polypeptide(L)'
;MSSAPEDTPGAPSTPAPTTAPAPGLIITEEDWADLLGPHLTSAPTRPPFDPLRYVDSLPEVDVDDIPADANRCPHCWLPFGTTDEDNPDYLPDAPETAEIGLALAFFAELPFDRSRMDNDPVRTPCGHVFGRSCLLDSLQLVGTTCPMCRAELDGGGRSRVGVG
;
A
#
# COMPACT_ATOMS: atom_id res chain seq x y z
N MET A 1 -29.46 12.85 -34.67
CA MET A 1 -30.27 13.62 -33.69
C MET A 1 -30.47 12.72 -32.50
N SER A 2 -29.52 12.74 -31.55
CA SER A 2 -29.52 11.86 -30.39
C SER A 2 -29.52 12.74 -29.14
N SER A 3 -30.59 12.63 -28.39
CA SER A 3 -30.91 13.44 -27.21
C SER A 3 -30.00 13.10 -26.04
N ALA A 4 -29.53 14.14 -25.34
CA ALA A 4 -28.82 14.04 -24.06
C ALA A 4 -29.80 13.81 -22.91
N PRO A 5 -29.44 13.02 -21.87
CA PRO A 5 -30.25 12.87 -20.67
C PRO A 5 -30.07 14.06 -19.71
N GLU A 6 -31.20 14.47 -19.12
CA GLU A 6 -31.34 15.61 -18.21
C GLU A 6 -30.82 15.30 -16.79
N ASP A 7 -30.07 16.26 -16.26
CA ASP A 7 -29.50 16.30 -14.92
C ASP A 7 -30.61 16.48 -13.85
N THR A 8 -30.66 15.59 -12.86
CA THR A 8 -31.64 15.64 -11.77
C THR A 8 -31.01 16.27 -10.52
N PRO A 9 -31.53 17.40 -10.00
CA PRO A 9 -30.97 18.04 -8.82
C PRO A 9 -31.23 17.22 -7.55
N GLY A 10 -30.16 16.90 -6.82
CA GLY A 10 -30.15 16.14 -5.58
C GLY A 10 -30.85 16.85 -4.41
N ALA A 11 -31.52 16.05 -3.59
CA ALA A 11 -32.29 16.49 -2.42
C ALA A 11 -31.39 17.04 -1.28
N PRO A 12 -31.91 17.98 -0.46
CA PRO A 12 -31.17 18.54 0.67
C PRO A 12 -31.04 17.54 1.84
N SER A 13 -29.81 17.38 2.32
CA SER A 13 -29.46 16.54 3.48
C SER A 13 -29.97 17.13 4.80
N THR A 14 -30.69 16.32 5.58
CA THR A 14 -31.16 16.66 6.93
C THR A 14 -30.00 16.58 7.95
N PRO A 15 -29.82 17.57 8.85
CA PRO A 15 -28.82 17.48 9.91
C PRO A 15 -29.23 16.50 11.02
N ALA A 16 -28.24 15.75 11.54
CA ALA A 16 -28.42 14.78 12.61
C ALA A 16 -28.65 15.47 13.99
N PRO A 17 -29.39 14.82 14.92
CA PRO A 17 -29.61 15.34 16.26
C PRO A 17 -28.35 15.30 17.11
N THR A 18 -27.96 16.45 17.65
CA THR A 18 -26.89 16.60 18.65
C THR A 18 -27.37 16.04 19.99
N THR A 19 -26.87 14.87 20.36
CA THR A 19 -27.08 14.27 21.69
C THR A 19 -26.25 15.02 22.74
N ALA A 20 -26.90 15.51 23.79
CA ALA A 20 -26.27 16.17 24.91
C ALA A 20 -25.39 15.19 25.74
N PRO A 21 -24.22 15.63 26.25
CA PRO A 21 -23.39 14.80 27.10
C PRO A 21 -24.02 14.59 28.48
N ALA A 22 -23.95 13.35 28.99
CA ALA A 22 -24.39 13.00 30.33
C ALA A 22 -23.51 13.67 31.42
N PRO A 23 -24.08 14.00 32.59
CA PRO A 23 -23.34 14.62 33.69
C PRO A 23 -22.24 13.71 34.22
N GLY A 24 -21.07 14.31 34.41
CA GLY A 24 -19.79 13.65 34.63
C GLY A 24 -19.72 12.82 35.91
N LEU A 25 -19.33 11.56 35.73
CA LEU A 25 -18.66 10.77 36.77
C LEU A 25 -17.25 11.35 36.94
N ILE A 26 -17.02 12.02 38.07
CA ILE A 26 -15.69 12.46 38.48
C ILE A 26 -14.95 11.21 38.95
N ILE A 27 -14.11 10.64 38.09
CA ILE A 27 -13.20 9.55 38.44
C ILE A 27 -12.01 10.20 39.13
N THR A 28 -11.76 9.87 40.40
CA THR A 28 -10.61 10.36 41.18
C THR A 28 -9.36 9.57 40.80
N GLU A 29 -8.18 10.19 40.91
CA GLU A 29 -6.90 9.56 40.49
C GLU A 29 -6.55 8.28 41.28
N GLU A 30 -7.12 8.12 42.48
CA GLU A 30 -6.84 6.98 43.37
C GLU A 30 -7.60 5.70 43.01
N ASP A 31 -8.66 5.76 42.18
CA ASP A 31 -9.49 4.60 41.81
C ASP A 31 -8.90 3.79 40.63
N TRP A 32 -7.94 4.36 39.88
CA TRP A 32 -7.35 3.70 38.71
C TRP A 32 -6.36 2.59 39.05
N ALA A 33 -5.71 2.66 40.21
CA ALA A 33 -4.64 1.74 40.59
C ALA A 33 -5.17 0.33 41.00
N ASP A 34 -6.35 0.25 41.59
CA ASP A 34 -6.93 -1.01 42.08
C ASP A 34 -7.75 -1.77 41.01
N LEU A 35 -8.28 -1.07 40.00
CA LEU A 35 -8.95 -1.72 38.85
C LEU A 35 -7.96 -2.32 37.84
N LEU A 36 -6.70 -1.87 37.83
CA LEU A 36 -5.62 -2.37 36.97
C LEU A 36 -4.70 -3.34 37.72
N GLY A 37 -5.28 -4.22 38.55
CA GLY A 37 -4.55 -5.24 39.30
C GLY A 37 -3.51 -6.02 38.46
N PRO A 38 -2.59 -6.76 39.11
CA PRO A 38 -1.32 -7.28 38.53
C PRO A 38 -1.43 -8.32 37.39
N HIS A 39 -2.57 -8.41 36.72
CA HIS A 39 -2.83 -9.18 35.51
C HIS A 39 -2.38 -8.49 34.21
N LEU A 40 -1.48 -7.52 34.26
CA LEU A 40 -0.60 -7.20 33.13
C LEU A 40 0.42 -8.34 32.96
N THR A 41 -0.05 -9.57 32.80
CA THR A 41 0.76 -10.62 32.21
C THR A 41 1.08 -10.14 30.81
N SER A 42 2.33 -9.69 30.60
CA SER A 42 2.86 -9.29 29.29
C SER A 42 2.38 -10.30 28.25
N ALA A 43 1.40 -9.88 27.45
CA ALA A 43 0.99 -10.66 26.31
C ALA A 43 2.26 -10.87 25.47
N PRO A 44 2.50 -12.08 24.94
CA PRO A 44 3.65 -12.31 24.08
C PRO A 44 3.60 -11.27 22.96
N THR A 45 4.57 -10.37 22.95
CA THR A 45 4.69 -9.36 21.91
C THR A 45 4.97 -10.10 20.61
N ARG A 46 4.03 -10.02 19.66
CA ARG A 46 4.25 -10.53 18.31
C ARG A 46 5.52 -9.85 17.79
N PRO A 47 6.45 -10.58 17.13
CA PRO A 47 7.60 -9.94 16.52
C PRO A 47 7.13 -8.82 15.58
N PRO A 48 7.85 -7.70 15.49
CA PRO A 48 7.49 -6.61 14.60
C PRO A 48 7.41 -7.15 13.16
N PHE A 49 6.43 -6.67 12.40
CA PHE A 49 6.29 -7.00 11.00
C PHE A 49 7.48 -6.42 10.22
N ASP A 50 8.12 -7.26 9.41
CA ASP A 50 9.23 -6.88 8.54
C ASP A 50 8.74 -6.93 7.08
N PRO A 51 8.40 -5.77 6.48
CA PRO A 51 7.86 -5.70 5.12
C PRO A 51 8.80 -6.27 4.07
N LEU A 52 10.10 -6.04 4.22
CA LEU A 52 11.11 -6.47 3.24
C LEU A 52 11.19 -7.98 3.22
N ARG A 53 11.36 -8.58 4.41
CA ARG A 53 11.38 -10.04 4.55
C ARG A 53 10.08 -10.69 4.07
N TYR A 54 8.95 -10.03 4.31
CA TYR A 54 7.65 -10.52 3.85
C TYR A 54 7.56 -10.54 2.32
N VAL A 55 7.86 -9.42 1.66
CA VAL A 55 7.82 -9.31 0.20
C VAL A 55 8.80 -10.29 -0.45
N ASP A 56 10.00 -10.43 0.09
CA ASP A 56 11.03 -11.38 -0.38
C ASP A 56 10.59 -12.85 -0.25
N SER A 57 9.58 -13.15 0.56
CA SER A 57 9.03 -14.49 0.72
C SER A 57 7.84 -14.81 -0.19
N LEU A 58 7.32 -13.81 -0.91
CA LEU A 58 6.19 -14.00 -1.80
C LEU A 58 6.62 -14.71 -3.09
N PRO A 59 5.72 -15.53 -3.69
CA PRO A 59 5.99 -16.11 -5.00
C PRO A 59 6.04 -15.02 -6.06
N GLU A 60 7.15 -14.98 -6.78
CA GLU A 60 7.28 -14.25 -8.03
C GLU A 60 6.39 -14.91 -9.10
N VAL A 61 5.84 -14.09 -9.99
CA VAL A 61 4.93 -14.52 -11.06
C VAL A 61 5.66 -14.35 -12.39
N ASP A 62 5.53 -15.30 -13.30
CA ASP A 62 6.03 -15.06 -14.66
C ASP A 62 5.12 -14.01 -15.35
N VAL A 63 5.72 -13.01 -16.01
CA VAL A 63 4.97 -11.95 -16.71
C VAL A 63 4.11 -12.56 -17.81
N ASP A 64 4.54 -13.66 -18.43
CA ASP A 64 3.80 -14.36 -19.48
C ASP A 64 2.52 -15.06 -18.96
N ASP A 65 2.45 -15.34 -17.65
CA ASP A 65 1.28 -15.93 -17.00
C ASP A 65 0.21 -14.88 -16.61
N ILE A 66 0.54 -13.58 -16.72
CA ILE A 66 -0.37 -12.48 -16.38
C ILE A 66 -1.15 -12.09 -17.63
N PRO A 67 -2.50 -12.06 -17.59
CA PRO A 67 -3.28 -11.70 -18.76
C PRO A 67 -3.01 -10.26 -19.17
N ALA A 68 -3.03 -9.98 -20.48
CA ALA A 68 -2.58 -8.71 -21.05
C ALA A 68 -3.35 -7.46 -20.54
N ASP A 69 -4.57 -7.63 -20.04
CA ASP A 69 -5.38 -6.58 -19.42
C ASP A 69 -5.02 -6.31 -17.95
N ALA A 70 -4.31 -7.23 -17.30
CA ALA A 70 -3.84 -7.13 -15.91
C ALA A 70 -2.32 -7.07 -15.78
N ASN A 71 -1.58 -6.90 -16.88
CA ASN A 71 -0.11 -6.92 -16.89
C ASN A 71 0.55 -5.62 -16.37
N ARG A 72 -0.22 -4.79 -15.64
CA ARG A 72 0.23 -3.52 -15.07
C ARG A 72 0.15 -3.54 -13.56
N CYS A 73 1.15 -2.95 -12.92
CA CYS A 73 1.13 -2.76 -11.49
C CYS A 73 0.01 -1.76 -11.10
N PRO A 74 -0.88 -2.09 -10.15
CA PRO A 74 -1.95 -1.18 -9.74
C PRO A 74 -1.45 0.06 -8.96
N HIS A 75 -0.17 0.10 -8.58
CA HIS A 75 0.42 1.22 -7.85
C HIS A 75 1.07 2.25 -8.79
N CYS A 76 1.99 1.82 -9.65
CA CYS A 76 2.71 2.71 -10.59
C CYS A 76 2.12 2.72 -12.01
N TRP A 77 1.18 1.83 -12.32
CA TRP A 77 0.53 1.68 -13.64
C TRP A 77 1.46 1.29 -14.81
N LEU A 78 2.71 0.96 -14.51
CA LEU A 78 3.68 0.43 -15.47
C LEU A 78 3.47 -1.07 -15.72
N PRO A 79 3.76 -1.57 -16.93
CA PRO A 79 3.83 -3.00 -17.20
C PRO A 79 4.81 -3.71 -16.25
N PHE A 80 4.48 -4.90 -15.78
CA PHE A 80 5.39 -5.68 -14.92
C PHE A 80 6.70 -6.02 -15.64
N GLY A 81 7.80 -6.09 -14.89
CA GLY A 81 9.14 -6.30 -15.44
C GLY A 81 9.70 -5.14 -16.27
N THR A 82 8.99 -4.01 -16.33
CA THR A 82 9.47 -2.77 -16.97
C THR A 82 9.63 -1.67 -15.92
N THR A 83 10.65 -0.84 -16.10
CA THR A 83 10.87 0.41 -15.36
C THR A 83 10.64 1.59 -16.27
N ASP A 84 10.50 2.80 -15.69
CA ASP A 84 10.35 4.03 -16.49
C ASP A 84 11.50 4.20 -17.49
N GLU A 85 12.68 3.68 -17.18
CA GLU A 85 13.87 3.71 -18.03
C GLU A 85 13.74 2.82 -19.28
N ASP A 86 12.91 1.78 -19.22
CA ASP A 86 12.68 0.88 -20.37
C ASP A 86 11.66 1.48 -21.37
N ASN A 87 10.96 2.55 -20.99
CA ASN A 87 10.02 3.21 -21.88
C ASN A 87 10.79 4.06 -22.92
N PRO A 88 10.67 3.79 -24.23
CA PRO A 88 11.37 4.57 -25.26
C PRO A 88 10.92 6.04 -25.33
N ASP A 89 9.74 6.35 -24.79
CA ASP A 89 9.21 7.71 -24.69
C ASP A 89 9.68 8.43 -23.41
N TYR A 90 10.34 7.72 -22.48
CA TYR A 90 10.93 8.33 -21.30
C TYR A 90 12.18 9.11 -21.72
N LEU A 91 12.00 10.42 -21.88
CA LEU A 91 13.08 11.36 -21.94
C LEU A 91 13.41 11.74 -20.49
N PRO A 92 14.53 11.27 -19.91
CA PRO A 92 14.96 11.79 -18.62
C PRO A 92 15.07 13.30 -18.75
N ASP A 93 14.60 14.04 -17.73
CA ASP A 93 14.75 15.49 -17.71
C ASP A 93 16.20 15.83 -18.03
N ALA A 94 16.41 16.51 -19.17
CA ALA A 94 17.75 16.81 -19.63
C ALA A 94 18.45 17.59 -18.51
N PRO A 95 19.64 17.15 -18.07
CA PRO A 95 20.31 17.81 -16.97
C PRO A 95 20.52 19.27 -17.36
N GLU A 96 20.16 20.19 -16.45
CA GLU A 96 20.22 21.64 -16.71
C GLU A 96 21.61 22.10 -17.18
N THR A 97 22.66 21.34 -16.82
CA THR A 97 24.04 21.58 -17.26
C THR A 97 24.79 20.28 -17.59
N ALA A 98 25.80 20.39 -18.45
CA ALA A 98 26.67 19.27 -18.81
C ALA A 98 27.45 18.68 -17.62
N GLU A 99 27.77 19.50 -16.61
CA GLU A 99 28.43 19.06 -15.38
C GLU A 99 27.52 18.15 -14.54
N ILE A 100 26.23 18.49 -14.44
CA ILE A 100 25.22 17.66 -13.77
C ILE A 100 25.02 16.34 -14.52
N GLY A 101 24.99 16.38 -15.86
CA GLY A 101 24.86 15.16 -16.68
C GLY A 101 26.00 14.16 -16.47
N LEU A 102 27.24 14.66 -16.41
CA LEU A 102 28.42 13.83 -16.12
C LEU A 102 28.41 13.25 -14.71
N ALA A 103 27.97 14.03 -13.72
CA ALA A 103 27.84 13.56 -12.35
C ALA A 103 26.76 12.47 -12.22
N LEU A 104 25.56 12.68 -12.80
CA LEU A 104 24.48 11.69 -12.79
C LEU A 104 24.87 10.38 -13.49
N ALA A 105 25.57 10.46 -14.63
CA ALA A 105 26.10 9.28 -15.31
C ALA A 105 27.08 8.48 -14.44
N PHE A 106 27.91 9.18 -13.64
CA PHE A 106 28.81 8.52 -12.69
C PHE A 106 28.06 7.87 -11.53
N PHE A 107 26.97 8.48 -11.04
CA PHE A 107 26.13 7.89 -10.00
C PHE A 107 25.37 6.67 -10.48
N ALA A 108 24.95 6.63 -11.75
CA ALA A 108 24.28 5.48 -12.36
C ALA A 108 25.12 4.19 -12.40
N GLU A 109 26.45 4.31 -12.41
CA GLU A 109 27.33 3.15 -12.32
C GLU A 109 27.56 2.66 -10.89
N LEU A 110 27.11 3.40 -9.89
CA LEU A 110 27.35 3.06 -8.50
C LEU A 110 26.28 2.08 -7.99
N PRO A 111 26.65 1.07 -7.19
CA PRO A 111 25.74 0.03 -6.71
C PRO A 111 24.69 0.54 -5.70
N PHE A 112 24.67 1.85 -5.43
CA PHE A 112 23.66 2.55 -4.64
C PHE A 112 22.66 3.33 -5.50
N ASP A 113 22.88 3.46 -6.81
CA ASP A 113 21.80 3.78 -7.75
C ASP A 113 20.92 2.56 -8.00
N ARG A 114 20.47 1.96 -6.90
CA ARG A 114 19.39 0.99 -6.80
C ARG A 114 18.03 1.69 -6.91
N SER A 115 17.99 2.88 -7.53
CA SER A 115 16.77 3.64 -7.75
C SER A 115 15.88 3.01 -8.82
N ARG A 116 16.42 2.05 -9.58
CA ARG A 116 15.62 1.21 -10.48
C ARG A 116 14.57 0.48 -9.65
N MET A 117 13.35 0.99 -9.71
CA MET A 117 12.20 0.39 -9.03
C MET A 117 12.03 -1.03 -9.55
N ASP A 118 12.29 -2.01 -8.69
CA ASP A 118 12.04 -3.42 -8.99
C ASP A 118 10.52 -3.61 -9.14
N ASN A 119 10.08 -3.70 -10.39
CA ASN A 119 8.69 -3.92 -10.76
C ASN A 119 8.45 -5.39 -11.17
N ASP A 120 9.26 -6.31 -10.66
CA ASP A 120 9.05 -7.74 -10.83
C ASP A 120 7.76 -8.13 -10.09
N PRO A 121 6.85 -8.85 -10.76
CA PRO A 121 5.52 -9.12 -10.22
C PRO A 121 5.56 -10.16 -9.11
N VAL A 122 5.06 -9.80 -7.93
CA VAL A 122 4.89 -10.71 -6.79
C VAL A 122 3.40 -10.91 -6.49
N ARG A 123 3.02 -12.15 -6.16
CA ARG A 123 1.63 -12.49 -5.82
C ARG A 123 1.42 -12.56 -4.32
N THR A 124 0.52 -11.73 -3.82
CA THR A 124 0.08 -11.78 -2.41
C THR A 124 -0.80 -13.00 -2.13
N PRO A 125 -0.93 -13.45 -0.87
CA PRO A 125 -1.80 -14.58 -0.49
C PRO A 125 -3.28 -14.37 -0.82
N CYS A 126 -3.73 -13.12 -0.93
CA CYS A 126 -5.09 -12.78 -1.36
C CYS A 126 -5.29 -12.85 -2.89
N GLY A 127 -4.24 -13.16 -3.65
CA GLY A 127 -4.29 -13.37 -5.11
C GLY A 127 -3.90 -12.16 -5.96
N HIS A 128 -3.84 -10.96 -5.38
CA HIS A 128 -3.45 -9.73 -6.11
C HIS A 128 -1.95 -9.70 -6.40
N VAL A 129 -1.59 -9.16 -7.57
CA VAL A 129 -0.22 -9.04 -8.07
C VAL A 129 0.21 -7.58 -8.03
N PHE A 130 1.44 -7.33 -7.59
CA PHE A 130 2.04 -5.99 -7.50
C PHE A 130 3.50 -6.06 -7.93
N GLY A 131 4.08 -4.92 -8.33
CA GLY A 131 5.53 -4.80 -8.43
C GLY A 131 6.14 -4.91 -7.05
N ARG A 132 7.25 -5.62 -6.92
CA ARG A 132 7.91 -5.90 -5.65
C ARG A 132 8.18 -4.65 -4.82
N SER A 133 8.84 -3.65 -5.41
CA SER A 133 9.14 -2.35 -4.77
C SER A 133 7.87 -1.60 -4.37
N CYS A 134 6.88 -1.52 -5.27
CA CYS A 134 5.61 -0.86 -5.01
C CYS A 134 4.84 -1.48 -3.84
N LEU A 135 4.86 -2.81 -3.71
CA LEU A 135 4.25 -3.49 -2.57
C LEU A 135 5.03 -3.20 -1.29
N LEU A 136 6.35 -3.26 -1.33
CA LEU A 136 7.21 -2.95 -0.20
C LEU A 136 6.93 -1.54 0.35
N ASP A 137 6.92 -0.54 -0.51
CA ASP A 137 6.64 0.86 -0.14
C ASP A 137 5.23 1.00 0.45
N SER A 138 4.23 0.36 -0.17
CA SER A 138 2.86 0.36 0.35
C SER A 138 2.78 -0.23 1.75
N LEU A 139 3.49 -1.33 2.02
CA LEU A 139 3.48 -1.99 3.33
C LEU A 139 4.22 -1.18 4.39
N GLN A 140 5.26 -0.44 4.02
CA GLN A 140 5.96 0.47 4.92
C GLN A 140 5.10 1.69 5.29
N LEU A 141 4.30 2.20 4.35
CA LEU A 141 3.47 3.39 4.54
C LEU A 141 2.12 3.10 5.20
N VAL A 142 1.42 2.07 4.74
CA VAL A 142 0.01 1.80 5.11
C VAL A 142 -0.11 0.63 6.10
N GLY A 143 0.93 -0.19 6.25
CA GLY A 143 0.97 -1.32 7.17
C GLY A 143 0.72 -2.66 6.48
N THR A 144 0.17 -3.65 7.21
CA THR A 144 0.12 -5.06 6.80
C THR A 144 -1.07 -5.43 5.90
N THR A 145 -1.76 -4.45 5.31
CA THR A 145 -3.00 -4.72 4.55
C THR A 145 -2.75 -4.65 3.04
N CYS A 146 -3.40 -5.53 2.29
CA CYS A 146 -3.37 -5.50 0.83
C CYS A 146 -3.98 -4.18 0.31
N PRO A 147 -3.28 -3.39 -0.53
CA PRO A 147 -3.82 -2.14 -1.05
C PRO A 147 -5.11 -2.30 -1.88
N MET A 148 -5.30 -3.47 -2.52
CA MET A 148 -6.44 -3.74 -3.40
C MET A 148 -7.69 -4.21 -2.65
N CYS A 149 -7.55 -5.19 -1.74
CA CYS A 149 -8.70 -5.82 -1.07
C CYS A 149 -8.72 -5.64 0.45
N ARG A 150 -7.72 -4.97 1.02
CA ARG A 150 -7.56 -4.73 2.47
C ARG A 150 -7.45 -6.00 3.32
N ALA A 151 -7.18 -7.15 2.71
CA ALA A 151 -6.88 -8.37 3.44
C ALA A 151 -5.56 -8.24 4.22
N GLU A 152 -5.49 -8.80 5.42
CA GLU A 152 -4.26 -8.85 6.22
C GLU A 152 -3.24 -9.80 5.60
N LEU A 153 -2.01 -9.32 5.42
CA LEU A 153 -0.92 -10.01 4.74
C LEU A 153 0.06 -10.67 5.72
N ASP A 154 0.07 -10.26 6.99
CA ASP A 154 1.03 -10.70 8.03
C ASP A 154 0.83 -12.15 8.55
N GLY A 155 -0.04 -12.95 7.91
CA GLY A 155 -0.35 -14.32 8.29
C GLY A 155 -1.38 -14.45 9.44
N GLY A 156 -1.98 -13.36 9.92
CA GLY A 156 -3.00 -13.40 10.98
C GLY A 156 -4.44 -13.65 10.50
N GLY A 157 -4.73 -13.45 9.22
CA GLY A 157 -6.09 -13.42 8.70
C GLY A 157 -6.44 -14.62 7.84
N ARG A 158 -7.09 -15.62 8.45
CA ARG A 158 -7.91 -16.63 7.75
C ARG A 158 -8.62 -15.97 6.57
N SER A 159 -8.27 -16.34 5.33
CA SER A 159 -9.00 -15.94 4.13
C SER A 159 -10.47 -16.29 4.32
N ARG A 160 -11.30 -15.32 4.71
CA ARG A 160 -12.74 -15.42 4.51
C ARG A 160 -12.92 -15.22 3.00
N VAL A 161 -12.77 -16.30 2.26
CA VAL A 161 -13.24 -16.38 0.88
C VAL A 161 -14.74 -16.10 0.95
N GLY A 162 -15.11 -14.85 0.69
CA GLY A 162 -16.49 -14.47 0.45
C GLY A 162 -16.87 -15.07 -0.89
N VAL A 163 -17.60 -16.18 -0.84
CA VAL A 163 -18.32 -16.71 -2.00
C VAL A 163 -19.44 -15.71 -2.28
N GLY A 164 -19.27 -14.91 -3.33
CA GLY A 164 -20.27 -13.99 -3.87
C GLY A 164 -20.67 -14.44 -5.26
#